data_AF-A0AAW0CHD3-F1
#
_entry.id   AF-A0AAW0CHD3-F1
#
_cell.length_a   1.000
_cell.length_b   1.000
_cell.length_c   1.000
_cell.angle_alpha   90.00
_cell.angle_beta   90.00
_cell.angle_gamma   90.00
#
_symmetry.space_group_name_H-M   'P 1'
#
loop_
_entity.id
_entity.type
_entity.pdbx_description
1 polymer ?
#
loop_
_entity_poly.entity_id
_entity_poly.type
_entity_poly.pdbx_seq_one_letter_code
_entity_poly.pdbx_strand_id
1 'polypeptide(L)'
;PVLLGASSSSSSMIQSKRPITPPRPSTKRPLPESPGSPEVSREDMMRLVKRQTYSSKSELGAFLGQVSMVVVVHPMRLMSSLDELRDLDSGDWQNLCTSSQAATLILHTDSRRQMIGAFKIASFGSVSPGIFRLAPESGHAVCAKQSYYKSTAKVGGMSLVQHVPHDFQRQGKTLTMELRCLLWAHVLHSAVYGFTRRFLRENNKELPFTLPWMRFVHGALASSTGASTVPTLYLLEEVIDQSKEGAFRKYINNASAAVLDLKNPEDRHRAEFLAFCQHYQLIKTHGTLFVSDYQGGESLLTDPQIMSSPSLDSRQLFADGNIGKGFESFQNDHVCNKFCEFFELQRDFDFKTNVEGEDSDGVKSMAISVAE
;
A
#
# COMPACT_ATOMS: atom_id res chain seq x y z
N PRO A 1 -30.20 44.36 39.25
CA PRO A 1 -28.85 43.74 39.38
C PRO A 1 -28.14 43.77 38.01
N VAL A 2 -27.38 44.81 37.63
CA VAL A 2 -25.97 45.10 38.04
C VAL A 2 -25.07 43.93 37.59
N LEU A 3 -24.07 43.97 36.69
CA LEU A 3 -23.19 44.96 36.01
C LEU A 3 -22.51 44.23 34.81
N LEU A 4 -22.43 44.80 33.59
CA LEU A 4 -21.30 45.50 32.90
C LEU A 4 -20.19 44.68 32.18
N GLY A 5 -19.84 45.22 30.99
CA GLY A 5 -18.56 45.08 30.27
C GLY A 5 -18.74 44.98 28.75
N ALA A 6 -19.05 46.04 27.97
CA ALA A 6 -18.14 47.05 27.39
C ALA A 6 -16.83 46.46 26.80
N SER A 7 -16.45 46.65 25.53
CA SER A 7 -16.26 47.95 24.87
C SER A 7 -15.95 47.80 23.37
N SER A 8 -16.48 48.71 22.55
CA SER A 8 -15.86 49.10 21.27
C SER A 8 -16.30 50.52 20.92
N SER A 9 -15.42 51.49 21.14
CA SER A 9 -15.60 52.87 20.67
C SER A 9 -14.25 53.51 20.41
N SER A 10 -13.98 53.90 19.17
CA SER A 10 -13.13 55.03 18.79
C SER A 10 -12.92 55.01 17.27
N SER A 11 -12.78 56.11 16.55
CA SER A 11 -13.23 57.49 16.70
C SER A 11 -12.98 58.12 15.33
N SER A 12 -13.78 59.12 15.00
CA SER A 12 -13.70 59.96 13.83
C SER A 12 -12.30 60.56 13.58
N MET A 13 -11.85 60.55 12.32
CA MET A 13 -10.84 61.49 11.83
C MET A 13 -11.34 62.24 10.58
N ILE A 14 -11.73 63.49 10.86
CA ILE A 14 -11.42 64.75 10.16
C ILE A 14 -11.06 64.66 8.68
N GLN A 15 -11.95 65.20 7.86
CA GLN A 15 -11.77 65.54 6.45
C GLN A 15 -10.77 66.70 6.28
N SER A 16 -9.66 66.44 5.58
CA SER A 16 -8.76 67.47 5.05
C SER A 16 -9.04 67.68 3.56
N LYS A 17 -9.67 68.81 3.22
CA LYS A 17 -9.83 69.28 1.84
C LYS A 17 -8.48 69.78 1.32
N ARG A 18 -7.87 69.06 0.38
CA ARG A 18 -6.74 69.56 -0.41
C ARG A 18 -7.24 70.25 -1.69
N PRO A 19 -6.59 71.34 -2.14
CA PRO A 19 -6.96 72.03 -3.38
C PRO A 19 -6.66 71.15 -4.61
N ILE A 20 -7.65 71.05 -5.50
CA ILE A 20 -7.54 70.41 -6.80
C ILE A 20 -6.68 71.31 -7.69
N THR A 21 -5.46 70.87 -7.99
CA THR A 21 -4.60 71.48 -9.00
C THR A 21 -5.05 71.01 -10.39
N PRO A 22 -5.11 71.90 -11.41
CA PRO A 22 -5.48 71.50 -12.75
C PRO A 22 -4.48 70.48 -13.31
N PRO A 23 -4.94 69.49 -14.10
CA PRO A 23 -4.08 68.44 -14.65
C PRO A 23 -3.00 69.07 -15.53
N ARG A 24 -1.74 68.78 -15.22
CA ARG A 24 -0.61 69.06 -16.11
C ARG A 24 -0.87 68.40 -17.47
N PRO A 25 -0.61 69.09 -18.59
CA PRO A 25 -0.72 68.48 -19.91
C PRO A 25 0.20 67.26 -19.96
N SER A 26 -0.38 66.08 -20.25
CA SER A 26 0.39 64.84 -20.31
C SER A 26 1.38 64.97 -21.47
N THR A 27 2.66 65.08 -21.15
CA THR A 27 3.72 64.79 -22.12
C THR A 27 3.52 63.32 -22.49
N LYS A 28 3.04 63.07 -23.71
CA LYS A 28 2.98 61.73 -24.30
C LYS A 28 4.41 61.17 -24.28
N ARG A 29 4.75 60.41 -23.24
CA ARG A 29 5.92 59.53 -23.30
C ARG A 29 5.65 58.56 -24.45
N PRO A 30 6.54 58.44 -25.43
CA PRO A 30 6.48 57.35 -26.39
C PRO A 30 6.34 56.05 -25.60
N LEU A 31 5.37 55.22 -25.97
CA LEU A 31 5.31 53.85 -25.47
C LEU A 31 6.68 53.22 -25.74
N PRO A 32 7.32 52.57 -24.75
CA PRO A 32 8.56 51.84 -25.02
C PRO A 32 8.27 50.89 -26.17
N GLU A 33 9.04 51.01 -27.25
CA GLU A 33 8.93 50.13 -28.40
C GLU A 33 8.94 48.69 -27.88
N SER A 34 7.84 47.98 -28.11
CA SER A 34 7.75 46.57 -27.75
C SER A 34 8.98 45.90 -28.34
N PRO A 35 9.83 45.20 -27.55
CA PRO A 35 10.94 44.45 -28.11
C PRO A 35 10.34 43.59 -29.23
N GLY A 36 10.81 43.84 -30.45
CA GLY A 36 10.23 43.26 -31.66
C GLY A 36 10.09 41.77 -31.44
N SER A 37 8.85 41.26 -31.55
CA SER A 37 8.62 39.82 -31.51
C SER A 37 9.56 39.22 -32.55
N PRO A 38 10.41 38.24 -32.21
CA PRO A 38 11.34 37.69 -33.18
C PRO A 38 10.53 37.25 -34.40
N GLU A 39 10.84 37.81 -35.57
CA GLU A 39 10.17 37.46 -36.81
C GLU A 39 10.36 35.96 -37.02
N VAL A 40 9.27 35.19 -36.85
CA VAL A 40 9.28 33.77 -37.10
C VAL A 40 9.48 33.60 -38.60
N SER A 41 10.65 33.08 -38.98
CA SER A 41 10.99 32.92 -40.39
C SER A 41 9.96 32.05 -41.10
N ARG A 42 9.75 32.30 -42.40
CA ARG A 42 8.89 31.46 -43.24
C ARG A 42 9.33 29.99 -43.21
N GLU A 43 10.63 29.73 -43.13
CA GLU A 43 11.18 28.38 -42.95
C GLU A 43 10.70 27.72 -41.65
N ASP A 44 10.74 28.45 -40.53
CA ASP A 44 10.34 27.92 -39.22
C ASP A 44 8.83 27.69 -39.16
N MET A 45 8.05 28.59 -39.76
CA MET A 45 6.61 28.41 -39.89
C MET A 45 6.28 27.18 -40.76
N MET A 46 7.01 26.98 -41.87
CA MET A 46 6.87 25.78 -42.71
C MET A 46 7.30 24.50 -41.99
N ARG A 47 8.33 24.54 -41.14
CA ARG A 47 8.72 23.40 -40.28
C ARG A 47 7.64 23.08 -39.26
N LEU A 48 7.04 24.09 -38.62
CA LEU A 48 5.95 23.91 -37.66
C LEU A 48 4.70 23.34 -38.32
N VAL A 49 4.33 23.84 -39.50
CA VAL A 49 3.19 23.31 -40.28
C VAL A 49 3.45 21.88 -40.74
N LYS A 50 4.66 21.55 -41.20
CA LYS A 50 5.02 20.17 -41.59
C LYS A 50 5.00 19.18 -40.41
N ARG A 51 5.12 19.66 -39.18
CA ARG A 51 4.97 18.84 -37.96
C ARG A 51 3.51 18.59 -37.57
N GLN A 52 2.55 19.23 -38.23
CA GLN A 52 1.11 18.97 -38.04
C GLN A 52 0.70 17.73 -38.86
N THR A 53 1.25 16.57 -38.52
CA THR A 53 0.82 15.28 -39.10
C THR A 53 -0.29 14.68 -38.25
N TYR A 54 -1.17 13.87 -38.85
CA TYR A 54 -2.10 13.05 -38.09
C TYR A 54 -1.35 12.20 -37.07
N SER A 55 -1.92 12.06 -35.86
CA SER A 55 -1.38 11.16 -34.84
C SER A 55 -1.21 9.77 -35.44
N SER A 56 -0.02 9.19 -35.23
CA SER A 56 0.31 7.85 -35.64
C SER A 56 -0.64 6.83 -35.00
N LYS A 57 -0.79 5.65 -35.62
CA LYS A 57 -1.55 4.53 -35.02
C LYS A 57 -1.02 4.16 -33.63
N SER A 58 0.28 4.32 -33.37
CA SER A 58 0.88 4.12 -32.06
C SER A 58 0.43 5.17 -31.03
N GLU A 59 0.34 6.44 -31.42
CA GLU A 59 -0.11 7.52 -30.54
C GLU A 59 -1.61 7.42 -30.25
N LEU A 60 -2.43 7.09 -31.26
CA LEU A 60 -3.86 6.82 -31.08
C LEU A 60 -4.09 5.53 -30.29
N GLY A 61 -3.22 4.52 -30.47
CA GLY A 61 -3.25 3.28 -29.68
C GLY A 61 -2.99 3.52 -28.20
N ALA A 62 -2.15 4.49 -27.84
CA ALA A 62 -1.96 4.90 -26.45
C ALA A 62 -3.22 5.54 -25.85
N PHE A 63 -4.02 6.24 -26.67
CA PHE A 63 -5.29 6.85 -26.27
C PHE A 63 -6.41 5.80 -26.10
N LEU A 64 -6.46 4.80 -26.98
CA LEU A 64 -7.38 3.66 -26.88
C LEU A 64 -6.96 2.63 -25.81
N GLY A 65 -5.70 2.69 -25.39
CA GLY A 65 -5.07 1.78 -24.43
C GLY A 65 -5.31 2.15 -22.96
N GLN A 66 -6.28 3.02 -22.69
CA GLN A 66 -6.63 3.44 -21.33
C GLN A 66 -8.14 3.42 -21.13
N VAL A 67 -8.56 3.03 -19.94
CA VAL A 67 -9.95 3.16 -19.49
C VAL A 67 -9.96 4.10 -18.30
N SER A 68 -10.78 5.14 -18.39
CA SER A 68 -11.04 6.09 -17.32
C SER A 68 -12.43 5.84 -16.73
N MET A 69 -12.53 5.78 -15.40
CA MET A 69 -13.78 5.56 -14.70
C MET A 69 -13.82 6.35 -13.40
N VAL A 70 -15.02 6.80 -13.02
CA VAL A 70 -15.25 7.37 -11.68
C VAL A 70 -15.41 6.20 -10.71
N VAL A 71 -14.74 6.29 -9.57
CA VAL A 71 -14.76 5.28 -8.51
C VAL A 71 -15.06 5.91 -7.16
N VAL A 72 -15.65 5.14 -6.25
CA VAL A 72 -15.61 5.42 -4.82
C VAL A 72 -14.51 4.56 -4.21
N VAL A 73 -13.52 5.23 -3.62
CA VAL A 73 -12.35 4.60 -2.99
C VAL A 73 -12.51 4.61 -1.49
N HIS A 74 -12.21 3.47 -0.88
CA HIS A 74 -12.17 3.22 0.56
C HIS A 74 -10.72 2.87 0.95
N PRO A 75 -9.89 3.86 1.29
CA PRO A 75 -8.50 3.61 1.68
C PRO A 75 -8.41 2.72 2.91
N MET A 76 -7.41 1.83 2.96
CA MET A 76 -7.16 1.00 4.14
C MET A 76 -6.87 1.88 5.36
N ARG A 77 -7.50 1.55 6.49
CA ARG A 77 -7.18 2.15 7.78
C ARG A 77 -5.84 1.60 8.25
N LEU A 78 -4.82 2.45 8.29
CA LEU A 78 -3.51 2.08 8.85
C LEU A 78 -3.62 1.96 10.35
N MET A 79 -3.28 0.79 10.86
CA MET A 79 -3.27 0.47 12.29
C MET A 79 -1.85 0.25 12.75
N SER A 80 -1.53 0.71 13.96
CA SER A 80 -0.15 0.68 14.47
C SER A 80 0.12 -0.46 15.45
N SER A 81 -0.92 -1.13 15.92
CA SER A 81 -0.83 -2.11 17.01
C SER A 81 -1.86 -3.25 16.87
N LEU A 82 -1.57 -4.37 17.53
CA LEU A 82 -2.50 -5.51 17.61
C LEU A 82 -3.76 -5.16 18.43
N ASP A 83 -3.66 -4.23 19.38
CA ASP A 83 -4.82 -3.79 20.17
C ASP A 83 -5.85 -3.07 19.29
N GLU A 84 -5.40 -2.28 18.31
CA GLU A 84 -6.30 -1.67 17.31
C GLU A 84 -7.00 -2.70 16.43
N LEU A 85 -6.39 -3.87 16.18
CA LEU A 85 -7.04 -4.96 15.44
C LEU A 85 -8.12 -5.66 16.27
N ARG A 86 -7.99 -5.68 17.60
CA ARG A 86 -8.97 -6.32 18.49
C ARG A 86 -10.34 -5.66 18.37
N ASP A 87 -10.36 -4.36 18.12
CA ASP A 87 -11.59 -3.57 17.99
C ASP A 87 -12.24 -3.68 16.59
N LEU A 88 -11.62 -4.44 15.67
CA LEU A 88 -12.24 -4.75 14.38
C LEU A 88 -13.33 -5.80 14.57
N ASP A 89 -14.59 -5.38 14.43
CA ASP A 89 -15.68 -6.34 14.25
C ASP A 89 -15.41 -7.21 13.01
N SER A 90 -15.34 -8.52 13.23
CA SER A 90 -14.97 -9.53 12.23
C SER A 90 -15.84 -9.49 10.97
N GLY A 91 -17.07 -8.99 11.06
CA GLY A 91 -18.04 -8.97 9.97
C GLY A 91 -18.05 -7.69 9.11
N ASP A 92 -17.64 -6.55 9.64
CA ASP A 92 -17.83 -5.27 8.95
C ASP A 92 -16.55 -4.81 8.24
N TRP A 93 -16.59 -4.88 6.90
CA TRP A 93 -15.49 -4.44 6.06
C TRP A 93 -15.25 -2.93 6.16
N GLN A 94 -16.26 -2.13 6.55
CA GLN A 94 -16.11 -0.68 6.66
C GLN A 94 -15.08 -0.30 7.72
N ASN A 95 -14.93 -1.13 8.76
CA ASN A 95 -13.93 -0.94 9.81
C ASN A 95 -12.49 -1.11 9.31
N LEU A 96 -12.29 -1.78 8.16
CA LEU A 96 -10.98 -1.95 7.52
C LEU A 96 -10.54 -0.68 6.78
N CYS A 97 -11.46 0.26 6.54
CA CYS A 97 -11.23 1.41 5.68
C CYS A 97 -11.43 2.74 6.43
N THR A 98 -10.79 3.79 5.95
CA THR A 98 -11.11 5.17 6.34
C THR A 98 -12.31 5.68 5.54
N SER A 99 -12.75 6.91 5.82
CA SER A 99 -13.80 7.59 5.06
C SER A 99 -13.57 7.49 3.55
N SER A 100 -14.64 7.15 2.84
CA SER A 100 -14.62 7.01 1.39
C SER A 100 -14.43 8.35 0.69
N GLN A 101 -13.83 8.33 -0.49
CA GLN A 101 -13.71 9.50 -1.36
C GLN A 101 -13.97 9.15 -2.82
N ALA A 102 -14.58 10.07 -3.57
CA ALA A 102 -14.70 9.94 -5.02
C ALA A 102 -13.34 10.21 -5.68
N ALA A 103 -13.01 9.41 -6.68
CA ALA A 103 -11.80 9.58 -7.49
C ALA A 103 -12.03 9.18 -8.94
N THR A 104 -11.12 9.58 -9.80
CA THR A 104 -11.01 9.08 -11.18
C THR A 104 -9.89 8.05 -11.23
N LEU A 105 -10.21 6.83 -11.63
CA LEU A 105 -9.26 5.75 -11.87
C LEU A 105 -9.01 5.60 -13.37
N ILE A 106 -7.76 5.70 -13.78
CA ILE A 106 -7.30 5.52 -15.17
C ILE A 106 -6.44 4.26 -15.19
N LEU A 107 -6.88 3.21 -15.87
CA LEU A 107 -6.14 1.95 -16.01
C LEU A 107 -5.63 1.78 -17.43
N HIS A 108 -4.41 1.28 -17.57
CA HIS A 108 -3.88 0.85 -18.87
C HIS A 108 -4.52 -0.49 -19.27
N THR A 109 -5.12 -0.55 -20.46
CA THR A 109 -5.76 -1.76 -21.02
C THR A 109 -4.84 -2.59 -21.90
N ASP A 110 -3.60 -2.16 -22.13
CA ASP A 110 -2.63 -2.97 -22.87
C ASP A 110 -2.37 -4.28 -22.11
N SER A 111 -2.83 -5.40 -22.68
CA SER A 111 -2.62 -6.74 -22.14
C SER A 111 -1.15 -7.06 -21.84
N ARG A 112 -0.19 -6.41 -22.53
CA ARG A 112 1.25 -6.57 -22.26
C ARG A 112 1.69 -5.95 -20.94
N ARG A 113 0.89 -5.04 -20.39
CA ARG A 113 1.11 -4.40 -19.08
C ARG A 113 0.29 -5.06 -17.97
N GLN A 114 -0.63 -5.96 -18.30
CA GLN A 114 -1.35 -6.72 -17.29
C GLN A 114 -0.47 -7.85 -16.77
N MET A 115 -0.43 -7.98 -15.45
CA MET A 115 0.25 -9.10 -14.79
C MET A 115 -0.81 -10.09 -14.33
N ILE A 116 -0.71 -11.33 -14.81
CA ILE A 116 -1.62 -12.40 -14.44
C ILE A 116 -0.94 -13.26 -13.38
N GLY A 117 -1.45 -13.19 -12.15
CA GLY A 117 -1.08 -14.07 -11.05
C GLY A 117 -1.92 -15.35 -11.03
N ALA A 118 -1.74 -16.15 -9.98
CA ALA A 118 -2.48 -17.41 -9.81
C ALA A 118 -4.01 -17.19 -9.70
N PHE A 119 -4.42 -16.12 -9.01
CA PHE A 119 -5.83 -15.84 -8.69
C PHE A 119 -6.28 -14.41 -9.00
N LYS A 120 -5.32 -13.52 -9.32
CA LYS A 120 -5.54 -12.09 -9.52
C LYS A 120 -4.96 -11.62 -10.86
N ILE A 121 -5.64 -10.67 -11.49
CA ILE A 121 -5.10 -9.87 -12.60
C ILE A 121 -4.76 -8.50 -12.03
N ALA A 122 -3.53 -8.04 -12.24
CA ALA A 122 -3.07 -6.72 -11.88
C ALA A 122 -3.00 -5.83 -13.14
N SER A 123 -3.67 -4.68 -13.08
CA SER A 123 -3.63 -3.63 -14.09
C SER A 123 -3.01 -2.37 -13.47
N PHE A 124 -2.08 -1.74 -14.18
CA PHE A 124 -1.41 -0.54 -13.68
C PHE A 124 -2.08 0.72 -14.23
N GLY A 125 -1.98 1.80 -13.47
CA GLY A 125 -2.59 3.06 -13.86
C GLY A 125 -2.40 4.17 -12.84
N SER A 126 -3.34 5.10 -12.83
CA SER A 126 -3.32 6.22 -11.91
C SER A 126 -4.69 6.55 -11.31
N VAL A 127 -4.69 7.16 -10.14
CA VAL A 127 -5.87 7.66 -9.42
C VAL A 127 -5.75 9.16 -9.13
N SER A 128 -6.85 9.90 -9.27
CA SER A 128 -6.93 11.33 -8.98
C SER A 128 -8.22 11.71 -8.24
N PRO A 129 -8.17 12.39 -7.08
CA PRO A 129 -6.94 12.77 -6.37
C PRO A 129 -6.17 11.55 -5.85
N GLY A 130 -4.88 11.74 -5.53
CA GLY A 130 -4.06 10.68 -4.97
C GLY A 130 -4.65 10.13 -3.67
N ILE A 131 -4.61 8.81 -3.49
CA ILE A 131 -5.32 8.12 -2.38
C ILE A 131 -4.38 7.71 -1.24
N PHE A 132 -3.08 7.56 -1.52
CA PHE A 132 -2.07 7.12 -0.54
C PHE A 132 -1.30 8.32 0.02
N ARG A 133 -1.77 8.87 1.14
CA ARG A 133 -1.22 10.12 1.72
C ARG A 133 0.24 10.02 2.17
N LEU A 134 0.69 8.85 2.62
CA LEU A 134 2.08 8.68 3.09
C LEU A 134 3.08 8.46 1.95
N ALA A 135 2.62 8.47 0.70
CA ALA A 135 3.48 8.34 -0.47
C ALA A 135 3.15 9.46 -1.48
N PRO A 136 3.50 10.73 -1.20
CA PRO A 136 3.03 11.87 -1.99
C PRO A 136 3.44 11.80 -3.47
N GLU A 137 4.63 11.25 -3.75
CA GLU A 137 5.15 11.11 -5.11
C GLU A 137 4.51 9.95 -5.89
N SER A 138 4.09 8.88 -5.20
CA SER A 138 3.49 7.69 -5.81
C SER A 138 1.99 7.56 -5.57
N GLY A 139 1.38 8.46 -4.79
CA GLY A 139 -0.02 8.38 -4.36
C GLY A 139 -1.03 8.48 -5.51
N HIS A 140 -0.54 8.85 -6.69
CA HIS A 140 -1.26 8.80 -7.95
C HIS A 140 -1.09 7.47 -8.69
N ALA A 141 0.05 6.80 -8.62
CA ALA A 141 0.29 5.55 -9.33
C ALA A 141 -0.32 4.38 -8.55
N VAL A 142 -1.12 3.55 -9.23
CA VAL A 142 -1.80 2.42 -8.59
C VAL A 142 -1.66 1.12 -9.37
N CYS A 143 -1.57 0.02 -8.63
CA CYS A 143 -1.80 -1.33 -9.12
C CYS A 143 -3.22 -1.74 -8.73
N ALA A 144 -4.11 -1.88 -9.71
CA ALA A 144 -5.49 -2.31 -9.52
C ALA A 144 -5.62 -3.81 -9.76
N LYS A 145 -6.00 -4.56 -8.72
CA LYS A 145 -6.14 -6.00 -8.74
C LYS A 145 -7.60 -6.42 -8.78
N GLN A 146 -7.89 -7.45 -9.57
CA GLN A 146 -9.18 -8.11 -9.65
C GLN A 146 -9.00 -9.61 -9.51
N SER A 147 -9.89 -10.28 -8.77
CA SER A 147 -9.93 -11.74 -8.73
C SER A 147 -10.62 -12.29 -9.98
N TYR A 148 -10.17 -13.43 -10.48
CA TYR A 148 -10.66 -14.03 -11.72
C TYR A 148 -10.84 -15.54 -11.63
N TYR A 149 -11.60 -16.10 -12.57
CA TYR A 149 -11.62 -17.54 -12.85
C TYR A 149 -11.19 -17.84 -14.28
N LYS A 150 -10.67 -19.05 -14.48
CA LYS A 150 -10.27 -19.54 -15.81
C LYS A 150 -11.50 -20.10 -16.52
N SER A 151 -11.83 -19.54 -17.67
CA SER A 151 -12.84 -20.05 -18.59
C SER A 151 -12.17 -20.56 -19.85
N THR A 152 -12.69 -21.63 -20.47
CA THR A 152 -12.16 -22.13 -21.74
C THR A 152 -13.18 -21.88 -22.84
N ALA A 153 -12.82 -21.05 -23.83
CA ALA A 153 -13.64 -20.77 -24.99
C ALA A 153 -13.13 -21.57 -26.20
N LYS A 154 -14.03 -22.17 -26.97
CA LYS A 154 -13.68 -22.81 -28.25
C LYS A 154 -13.84 -21.80 -29.38
N VAL A 155 -12.73 -21.46 -30.06
CA VAL A 155 -12.73 -20.56 -31.22
C VAL A 155 -12.02 -21.27 -32.37
N GLY A 156 -12.73 -21.56 -33.46
CA GLY A 156 -12.16 -22.25 -34.62
C GLY A 156 -11.59 -23.65 -34.34
N GLY A 157 -12.14 -24.35 -33.35
CA GLY A 157 -11.63 -25.67 -32.92
C GLY A 157 -10.47 -25.61 -31.92
N MET A 158 -9.91 -24.42 -31.64
CA MET A 158 -8.88 -24.23 -30.61
C MET A 158 -9.51 -23.84 -29.27
N SER A 159 -9.00 -24.42 -28.19
CA SER A 159 -9.34 -24.05 -26.80
C SER A 159 -8.48 -22.88 -26.35
N LEU A 160 -9.10 -21.73 -26.11
CA LEU A 160 -8.45 -20.54 -25.55
C LEU A 160 -8.83 -20.37 -24.08
N VAL A 161 -7.83 -20.33 -23.20
CA VAL A 161 -8.05 -20.02 -21.78
C VAL A 161 -8.20 -18.51 -21.61
N GLN A 162 -9.35 -18.10 -21.09
CA GLN A 162 -9.70 -16.73 -20.77
C GLN A 162 -9.69 -16.52 -19.26
N HIS A 163 -9.20 -15.35 -18.83
CA HIS A 163 -9.16 -14.95 -17.44
C HIS A 163 -10.31 -13.97 -17.22
N VAL A 164 -11.42 -14.45 -16.66
CA VAL A 164 -12.65 -13.67 -16.54
C VAL A 164 -12.76 -13.15 -15.12
N PRO A 165 -12.82 -11.82 -14.90
CA PRO A 165 -13.03 -11.27 -13.58
C PRO A 165 -14.29 -11.84 -12.93
N HIS A 166 -14.25 -12.04 -11.62
CA HIS A 166 -15.42 -12.47 -10.87
C HIS A 166 -16.53 -11.41 -10.89
N ASP A 167 -17.77 -11.84 -10.63
CA ASP A 167 -18.87 -10.92 -10.36
C ASP A 167 -18.60 -10.08 -9.11
N PHE A 168 -19.42 -9.04 -8.91
CA PHE A 168 -19.25 -8.10 -7.80
C PHE A 168 -19.25 -8.77 -6.42
N GLN A 169 -20.13 -9.75 -6.17
CA GLN A 169 -20.25 -10.39 -4.86
C GLN A 169 -19.01 -11.22 -4.54
N ARG A 170 -18.56 -12.02 -5.52
CA ARG A 170 -17.37 -12.86 -5.35
C ARG A 170 -16.09 -12.04 -5.32
N GLN A 171 -15.98 -10.96 -6.11
CA GLN A 171 -14.88 -10.00 -5.97
C GLN A 171 -14.89 -9.33 -4.60
N GLY A 172 -16.05 -8.90 -4.09
CA GLY A 172 -16.20 -8.35 -2.75
C GLY A 172 -15.63 -9.27 -1.68
N LYS A 173 -16.07 -10.53 -1.66
CA LYS A 173 -15.57 -11.51 -0.70
C LYS A 173 -14.05 -11.70 -0.78
N THR A 174 -13.51 -11.91 -1.97
CA THR A 174 -12.08 -12.16 -2.15
C THR A 174 -11.24 -10.92 -1.84
N LEU A 175 -11.56 -9.78 -2.44
CA LEU A 175 -10.73 -8.56 -2.32
C LEU A 175 -10.80 -7.94 -0.92
N THR A 176 -11.92 -8.04 -0.21
CA THR A 176 -11.97 -7.64 1.20
C THR A 176 -11.10 -8.55 2.08
N MET A 177 -11.04 -9.85 1.80
CA MET A 177 -10.14 -10.75 2.53
C MET A 177 -8.66 -10.46 2.23
N GLU A 178 -8.33 -10.15 0.98
CA GLU A 178 -6.99 -9.72 0.57
C GLU A 178 -6.58 -8.42 1.27
N LEU A 179 -7.47 -7.42 1.33
CA LEU A 179 -7.24 -6.19 2.08
C LEU A 179 -7.02 -6.48 3.58
N ARG A 180 -7.78 -7.41 4.15
CA ARG A 180 -7.61 -7.83 5.54
C ARG A 180 -6.24 -8.48 5.75
N CYS A 181 -5.77 -9.34 4.84
CA CYS A 181 -4.43 -9.92 4.91
C CYS A 181 -3.35 -8.83 4.88
N LEU A 182 -3.50 -7.84 3.98
CA LEU A 182 -2.58 -6.71 3.89
C LEU A 182 -2.53 -5.88 5.18
N LEU A 183 -3.69 -5.60 5.79
CA LEU A 183 -3.80 -4.88 7.05
C LEU A 183 -3.12 -5.65 8.20
N TRP A 184 -3.42 -6.94 8.34
CA TRP A 184 -2.81 -7.79 9.38
C TRP A 184 -1.30 -7.87 9.21
N ALA A 185 -0.82 -8.02 7.98
CA ALA A 185 0.60 -8.06 7.70
C ALA A 185 1.29 -6.73 8.04
N HIS A 186 0.66 -5.60 7.72
CA HIS A 186 1.14 -4.27 8.10
C HIS A 186 1.31 -4.14 9.61
N VAL A 187 0.31 -4.54 10.40
CA VAL A 187 0.34 -4.44 11.87
C VAL A 187 1.39 -5.37 12.47
N LEU A 188 1.40 -6.65 12.06
CA LEU A 188 2.36 -7.65 12.54
C LEU A 188 3.80 -7.28 12.20
N HIS A 189 4.04 -6.70 11.03
CA HIS A 189 5.36 -6.24 10.61
C HIS A 189 5.78 -4.98 11.38
N SER A 190 4.86 -4.04 11.59
CA SER A 190 5.10 -2.84 12.41
C SER A 190 5.43 -3.17 13.86
N ALA A 191 4.81 -4.22 14.42
CA ALA A 191 5.11 -4.73 15.75
C ALA A 191 6.58 -5.19 15.88
N VAL A 192 7.16 -5.80 14.84
CA VAL A 192 8.57 -6.20 14.82
C VAL A 192 9.47 -4.97 14.96
N TYR A 193 9.22 -3.90 14.18
CA TYR A 193 10.01 -2.67 14.31
C TYR A 193 9.80 -1.95 15.65
N GLY A 194 8.59 -2.03 16.21
CA GLY A 194 8.32 -1.55 17.56
C GLY A 194 9.17 -2.28 18.60
N PHE A 195 9.30 -3.59 18.46
CA PHE A 195 10.15 -4.43 19.30
C PHE A 195 11.63 -4.13 19.11
N THR A 196 12.16 -4.10 17.88
CA THR A 196 13.60 -3.88 17.66
C THR A 196 14.05 -2.54 18.23
N ARG A 197 13.30 -1.45 18.00
CA ARG A 197 13.59 -0.13 18.58
C ARG A 197 13.59 -0.15 20.11
N ARG A 198 12.63 -0.85 20.70
CA ARG A 198 12.53 -0.97 22.17
C ARG A 198 13.72 -1.75 22.73
N PHE A 199 14.02 -2.91 22.14
CA PHE A 199 15.13 -3.77 22.54
C PHE A 199 16.48 -3.03 22.48
N LEU A 200 16.77 -2.32 21.38
CA LEU A 200 18.02 -1.57 21.24
C LEU A 200 18.15 -0.48 22.32
N ARG A 201 17.05 0.26 22.57
CA ARG A 201 17.03 1.32 23.58
C ARG A 201 17.19 0.79 25.00
N GLU A 202 16.49 -0.27 25.35
CA GLU A 202 16.48 -0.82 26.73
C GLU A 202 17.76 -1.56 27.07
N ASN A 203 18.41 -2.19 26.10
CA ASN A 203 19.66 -2.91 26.29
C ASN A 203 20.92 -2.07 26.00
N ASN A 204 20.74 -0.81 25.57
CA ASN A 204 21.82 0.07 25.14
C ASN A 204 22.79 -0.61 24.14
N LYS A 205 22.23 -1.34 23.17
CA LYS A 205 22.97 -2.09 22.15
C LYS A 205 22.96 -1.34 20.82
N GLU A 206 24.06 -1.43 20.09
CA GLU A 206 24.15 -1.02 18.68
C GLU A 206 24.05 -2.25 17.76
N LEU A 207 23.45 -2.07 16.59
CA LEU A 207 23.34 -3.15 15.61
C LEU A 207 24.69 -3.37 14.91
N PRO A 208 25.24 -4.59 14.90
CA PRO A 208 26.47 -4.90 14.16
C PRO A 208 26.24 -5.03 12.65
N PHE A 209 25.00 -4.85 12.19
CA PHE A 209 24.58 -4.95 10.79
C PHE A 209 23.46 -3.93 10.49
N THR A 210 23.25 -3.63 9.21
CA THR A 210 22.15 -2.75 8.79
C THR A 210 20.80 -3.42 9.02
N LEU A 211 19.85 -2.73 9.64
CA LEU A 211 18.46 -3.18 9.73
C LEU A 211 17.74 -2.87 8.42
N PRO A 212 17.21 -3.85 7.68
CA PRO A 212 16.36 -3.57 6.53
C PRO A 212 15.12 -2.79 6.97
N TRP A 213 14.82 -1.68 6.30
CA TRP A 213 13.59 -0.89 6.51
C TRP A 213 12.61 -1.18 5.39
N MET A 214 11.61 -2.01 5.70
CA MET A 214 10.61 -2.48 4.77
C MET A 214 9.22 -2.21 5.34
N ARG A 215 8.21 -2.12 4.46
CA ARG A 215 6.81 -2.04 4.85
C ARG A 215 5.92 -2.68 3.79
N PHE A 216 4.73 -3.11 4.19
CA PHE A 216 3.70 -3.44 3.22
C PHE A 216 3.18 -2.18 2.51
N VAL A 217 2.85 -2.32 1.23
CA VAL A 217 2.15 -1.31 0.46
C VAL A 217 0.81 -0.98 1.11
N HIS A 218 0.36 0.24 0.91
CA HIS A 218 -0.97 0.65 1.28
C HIS A 218 -1.98 0.12 0.27
N GLY A 219 -3.12 -0.30 0.81
CA GLY A 219 -4.25 -0.79 0.04
C GLY A 219 -5.44 0.16 0.07
N ALA A 220 -6.37 -0.04 -0.86
CA ALA A 220 -7.71 0.55 -0.84
C ALA A 220 -8.68 -0.36 -1.60
N LEU A 221 -9.96 -0.38 -1.22
CA LEU A 221 -11.00 -0.93 -2.09
C LEU A 221 -11.55 0.18 -2.97
N ALA A 222 -11.79 -0.10 -4.25
CA ALA A 222 -12.43 0.84 -5.16
C ALA A 222 -13.60 0.18 -5.89
N SER A 223 -14.74 0.86 -5.92
CA SER A 223 -15.91 0.43 -6.69
C SER A 223 -16.20 1.43 -7.81
N SER A 224 -16.37 0.94 -9.04
CA SER A 224 -16.70 1.80 -10.17
C SER A 224 -18.13 2.31 -10.07
N THR A 225 -18.31 3.62 -10.23
CA THR A 225 -19.61 4.27 -10.34
C THR A 225 -19.81 4.69 -11.80
N GLY A 226 -20.64 3.97 -12.57
CA GLY A 226 -20.82 4.23 -13.99
C GLY A 226 -22.03 3.49 -14.61
N ALA A 227 -22.22 3.65 -15.92
CA ALA A 227 -23.42 3.23 -16.67
C ALA A 227 -23.66 1.70 -16.76
N SER A 228 -22.72 0.87 -16.30
CA SER A 228 -22.96 -0.56 -16.11
C SER A 228 -23.98 -0.77 -14.99
N THR A 229 -24.91 -1.71 -15.17
CA THR A 229 -25.87 -2.06 -14.11
C THR A 229 -25.21 -2.72 -12.90
N VAL A 230 -23.98 -3.23 -13.05
CA VAL A 230 -23.22 -3.88 -11.98
C VAL A 230 -21.88 -3.16 -11.79
N PRO A 231 -21.56 -2.67 -10.58
CA PRO A 231 -20.28 -2.06 -10.28
C PRO A 231 -19.16 -3.11 -10.33
N THR A 232 -17.97 -2.68 -10.77
CA THR A 232 -16.75 -3.47 -10.72
C THR A 232 -15.96 -3.09 -9.47
N LEU A 233 -15.43 -4.07 -8.76
CA LEU A 233 -14.58 -3.87 -7.58
C LEU A 233 -13.10 -4.07 -7.93
N TYR A 234 -12.23 -3.31 -7.26
CA TYR A 234 -10.78 -3.41 -7.37
C TYR A 234 -10.14 -3.32 -5.98
N LEU A 235 -9.03 -4.05 -5.80
CA LEU A 235 -8.07 -3.77 -4.74
C LEU A 235 -6.97 -2.89 -5.34
N LEU A 236 -6.88 -1.64 -4.90
CA LEU A 236 -5.84 -0.72 -5.31
C LEU A 236 -4.67 -0.82 -4.33
N GLU A 237 -3.46 -0.89 -4.85
CA GLU A 237 -2.22 -0.84 -4.08
C GLU A 237 -1.24 0.18 -4.64
N GLU A 238 -0.27 0.59 -3.82
CA GLU A 238 0.90 1.34 -4.31
C GLU A 238 1.65 0.52 -5.38
N VAL A 239 2.16 1.23 -6.39
CA VAL A 239 3.02 0.60 -7.41
C VAL A 239 4.42 0.42 -6.83
N ILE A 240 4.93 -0.82 -6.88
CA ILE A 240 6.35 -1.13 -6.66
C ILE A 240 7.11 -0.82 -7.96
N ASP A 241 7.63 0.39 -8.07
CA ASP A 241 8.39 0.85 -9.25
C ASP A 241 9.77 0.18 -9.27
N GLN A 242 10.00 -0.73 -10.22
CA GLN A 242 11.25 -1.48 -10.32
C GLN A 242 12.49 -0.60 -10.51
N SER A 243 12.34 0.62 -11.03
CA SER A 243 13.46 1.55 -11.16
C SER A 243 13.91 2.14 -9.82
N LYS A 244 13.03 2.13 -8.81
CA LYS A 244 13.29 2.64 -7.45
C LYS A 244 13.46 1.52 -6.43
N GLU A 245 12.70 0.45 -6.59
CA GLU A 245 12.58 -0.66 -5.65
C GLU A 245 13.36 -1.90 -6.08
N GLY A 246 14.01 -1.88 -7.26
CA GLY A 246 14.64 -3.04 -7.87
C GLY A 246 13.65 -4.08 -8.40
N ALA A 247 14.17 -5.21 -8.89
CA ALA A 247 13.36 -6.27 -9.50
C ALA A 247 12.32 -6.86 -8.52
N PHE A 248 11.11 -7.20 -8.94
CA PHE A 248 10.20 -7.89 -8.02
C PHE A 248 10.75 -9.26 -7.60
N ARG A 249 10.75 -9.58 -6.31
CA ARG A 249 11.27 -10.85 -5.79
C ARG A 249 10.41 -11.41 -4.66
N LYS A 250 10.47 -12.72 -4.51
CA LYS A 250 9.86 -13.46 -3.40
C LYS A 250 10.97 -13.89 -2.45
N TYR A 251 10.83 -13.54 -1.18
CA TYR A 251 11.83 -13.79 -0.13
C TYR A 251 11.53 -15.08 0.63
N ILE A 252 10.26 -15.30 0.95
CA ILE A 252 9.74 -16.46 1.69
C ILE A 252 8.43 -16.89 1.02
N ASN A 253 8.13 -18.18 1.01
CA ASN A 253 6.90 -18.72 0.41
C ASN A 253 5.89 -19.12 1.50
N ASN A 254 4.60 -19.18 1.17
CA ASN A 254 3.57 -19.60 2.12
C ASN A 254 3.58 -21.10 2.49
N ALA A 255 4.36 -21.92 1.79
CA ALA A 255 4.46 -23.36 2.04
C ALA A 255 5.60 -23.76 2.99
N SER A 256 6.49 -22.83 3.33
CA SER A 256 7.65 -23.06 4.18
C SER A 256 8.17 -21.76 4.78
N ALA A 257 8.58 -21.80 6.04
CA ALA A 257 9.23 -20.67 6.72
C ALA A 257 10.70 -20.47 6.31
N ALA A 258 11.24 -21.33 5.43
CA ALA A 258 12.61 -21.22 4.96
C ALA A 258 12.80 -20.02 4.02
N VAL A 259 13.93 -19.34 4.18
CA VAL A 259 14.41 -18.33 3.24
C VAL A 259 14.68 -18.98 1.88
N LEU A 260 14.20 -18.35 0.80
CA LEU A 260 14.49 -18.80 -0.56
C LEU A 260 15.96 -18.60 -0.92
N ASP A 261 16.49 -19.44 -1.81
CA ASP A 261 17.88 -19.31 -2.30
C ASP A 261 18.02 -18.08 -3.21
N LEU A 262 18.38 -16.96 -2.59
CA LEU A 262 18.59 -15.67 -3.25
C LEU A 262 20.09 -15.49 -3.54
N LYS A 263 20.39 -15.20 -4.82
CA LYS A 263 21.77 -15.00 -5.30
C LYS A 263 22.38 -13.67 -4.85
N ASN A 264 21.55 -12.63 -4.71
CA ASN A 264 21.99 -11.31 -4.28
C ASN A 264 22.16 -11.31 -2.74
N PRO A 265 23.34 -10.96 -2.19
CA PRO A 265 23.58 -10.94 -0.75
C PRO A 265 22.68 -9.99 0.03
N GLU A 266 22.30 -8.84 -0.54
CA GLU A 266 21.38 -7.91 0.10
C GLU A 266 19.95 -8.47 0.14
N ASP A 267 19.50 -9.13 -0.94
CA ASP A 267 18.18 -9.78 -0.94
C ASP A 267 18.14 -10.92 0.07
N ARG A 268 19.24 -11.66 0.23
CA ARG A 268 19.39 -12.66 1.29
C ARG A 268 19.35 -12.03 2.68
N HIS A 269 20.03 -10.90 2.88
CA HIS A 269 19.99 -10.16 4.14
C HIS A 269 18.57 -9.66 4.48
N ARG A 270 17.81 -9.18 3.49
CA ARG A 270 16.39 -8.85 3.64
C ARG A 270 15.57 -10.09 3.98
N ALA A 271 15.77 -11.21 3.29
CA ALA A 271 15.05 -12.45 3.59
C ALA A 271 15.34 -12.99 5.01
N GLU A 272 16.58 -12.93 5.48
CA GLU A 272 16.96 -13.26 6.86
C GLU A 272 16.22 -12.37 7.87
N PHE A 273 16.15 -11.06 7.62
CA PHE A 273 15.37 -10.15 8.45
C PHE A 273 13.88 -10.52 8.45
N LEU A 274 13.31 -10.85 7.29
CA LEU A 274 11.91 -11.25 7.16
C LEU A 274 11.62 -12.57 7.87
N ALA A 275 12.54 -13.54 7.86
CA ALA A 275 12.43 -14.76 8.64
C ALA A 275 12.45 -14.48 10.15
N PHE A 276 13.28 -13.54 10.60
CA PHE A 276 13.24 -13.02 11.97
C PHE A 276 11.88 -12.36 12.29
N CYS A 277 11.28 -11.62 11.35
CA CYS A 277 9.94 -11.09 11.53
C CYS A 277 8.93 -12.21 11.79
N GLN A 278 8.95 -13.31 11.02
CA GLN A 278 8.04 -14.45 11.23
C GLN A 278 8.20 -15.05 12.62
N HIS A 279 9.44 -15.26 13.05
CA HIS A 279 9.76 -15.80 14.36
C HIS A 279 9.23 -14.90 15.47
N TYR A 280 9.56 -13.60 15.45
CA TYR A 280 9.05 -12.67 16.44
C TYR A 280 7.51 -12.62 16.46
N GLN A 281 6.87 -12.62 15.29
CA GLN A 281 5.41 -12.61 15.18
C GLN A 281 4.78 -13.85 15.80
N LEU A 282 5.37 -15.02 15.58
CA LEU A 282 4.89 -16.27 16.18
C LEU A 282 4.99 -16.21 17.71
N ILE A 283 6.10 -15.72 18.28
CA ILE A 283 6.23 -15.51 19.73
C ILE A 283 5.20 -14.49 20.23
N LYS A 284 5.12 -13.33 19.56
CA LYS A 284 4.27 -12.20 19.95
C LYS A 284 2.78 -12.54 19.93
N THR A 285 2.39 -13.49 19.09
CA THR A 285 1.00 -13.96 18.97
C THR A 285 0.78 -15.29 19.71
N HIS A 286 1.70 -15.69 20.60
CA HIS A 286 1.60 -16.91 21.39
C HIS A 286 1.40 -18.17 20.56
N GLY A 287 2.13 -18.28 19.44
CA GLY A 287 2.04 -19.42 18.55
C GLY A 287 0.77 -19.44 17.70
N THR A 288 0.14 -18.29 17.46
CA THR A 288 -1.16 -18.25 16.77
C THR A 288 -1.06 -17.77 15.32
N LEU A 289 -0.27 -16.74 15.04
CA LEU A 289 -0.24 -16.08 13.73
C LEU A 289 1.19 -15.64 13.35
N PHE A 290 1.52 -15.74 12.07
CA PHE A 290 2.68 -15.04 11.50
C PHE A 290 2.44 -14.69 10.03
N VAL A 291 3.19 -13.73 9.52
CA VAL A 291 3.14 -13.35 8.10
C VAL A 291 4.06 -14.27 7.31
N SER A 292 3.61 -14.76 6.18
CA SER A 292 4.41 -15.46 5.18
C SER A 292 4.19 -14.86 3.80
N ASP A 293 4.70 -15.52 2.77
CA ASP A 293 4.67 -15.07 1.38
C ASP A 293 5.27 -13.69 1.16
N TYR A 294 6.32 -13.34 1.91
CA TYR A 294 6.99 -12.06 1.77
C TYR A 294 7.54 -11.89 0.35
N GLN A 295 7.01 -10.92 -0.38
CA GLN A 295 7.39 -10.60 -1.75
C GLN A 295 7.22 -9.11 -2.05
N GLY A 296 8.02 -8.59 -2.98
CA GLY A 296 8.02 -7.18 -3.33
C GLY A 296 9.37 -6.68 -3.85
N GLY A 297 9.65 -5.42 -3.56
CA GLY A 297 10.89 -4.71 -3.85
C GLY A 297 11.88 -4.72 -2.69
N GLU A 298 12.78 -3.74 -2.69
CA GLU A 298 13.80 -3.56 -1.65
C GLU A 298 13.25 -3.01 -0.34
N SER A 299 12.23 -2.15 -0.41
CA SER A 299 11.61 -1.50 0.76
C SER A 299 10.08 -1.72 0.82
N LEU A 300 9.44 -2.01 -0.31
CA LEU A 300 8.00 -2.25 -0.37
C LEU A 300 7.66 -3.73 -0.55
N LEU A 301 6.76 -4.23 0.31
CA LEU A 301 6.22 -5.58 0.30
C LEU A 301 4.74 -5.57 -0.13
N THR A 302 4.27 -6.61 -0.78
CA THR A 302 2.86 -6.75 -1.21
C THR A 302 2.42 -8.21 -1.13
N ASP A 303 1.12 -8.46 -1.35
CA ASP A 303 0.50 -9.78 -1.42
C ASP A 303 0.94 -10.70 -0.27
N PRO A 304 0.81 -10.27 1.00
CA PRO A 304 1.17 -11.12 2.12
C PRO A 304 0.21 -12.31 2.23
N GLN A 305 0.69 -13.36 2.88
CA GLN A 305 -0.15 -14.41 3.41
C GLN A 305 -0.08 -14.38 4.94
N ILE A 306 -1.21 -14.49 5.63
CA ILE A 306 -1.20 -14.75 7.07
C ILE A 306 -1.34 -16.25 7.29
N MET A 307 -0.40 -16.83 8.03
CA MET A 307 -0.45 -18.21 8.46
C MET A 307 -1.07 -18.26 9.85
N SER A 308 -2.04 -19.14 10.06
CA SER A 308 -2.70 -19.31 11.36
C SER A 308 -2.57 -20.71 11.90
N SER A 309 -2.50 -20.83 13.23
CA SER A 309 -2.54 -22.11 13.91
C SER A 309 -3.76 -22.93 13.45
N PRO A 310 -3.59 -24.24 13.16
CA PRO A 310 -4.70 -25.14 12.86
C PRO A 310 -5.78 -25.18 13.96
N SER A 311 -5.44 -24.79 15.21
CA SER A 311 -6.39 -24.73 16.32
C SER A 311 -7.49 -23.67 16.17
N LEU A 312 -7.34 -22.69 15.27
CA LEU A 312 -8.31 -21.61 15.06
C LEU A 312 -9.46 -21.92 14.09
N ASP A 313 -9.69 -23.20 13.75
CA ASP A 313 -10.58 -23.62 12.64
C ASP A 313 -10.29 -22.84 11.34
N SER A 314 -9.13 -23.13 10.76
CA SER A 314 -8.50 -22.36 9.69
C SER A 314 -9.23 -22.38 8.34
N ARG A 315 -10.37 -23.08 8.19
CA ARG A 315 -10.98 -23.36 6.87
C ARG A 315 -11.37 -22.11 6.07
N GLN A 316 -11.41 -20.92 6.67
CA GLN A 316 -11.73 -19.66 5.97
C GLN A 316 -10.94 -18.43 6.46
N LEU A 317 -9.90 -18.61 7.28
CA LEU A 317 -9.12 -17.47 7.79
C LEU A 317 -8.06 -17.05 6.76
N PHE A 318 -7.99 -15.74 6.48
CA PHE A 318 -6.91 -15.10 5.71
C PHE A 318 -6.68 -15.63 4.28
N ALA A 319 -7.77 -15.86 3.53
CA ALA A 319 -7.73 -16.27 2.12
C ALA A 319 -7.11 -17.66 1.86
N ASP A 320 -7.13 -18.08 0.59
CA ASP A 320 -6.84 -19.46 0.18
C ASP A 320 -5.36 -19.87 0.36
N GLY A 321 -4.45 -18.92 0.58
CA GLY A 321 -3.03 -19.22 0.80
C GLY A 321 -2.70 -19.63 2.23
N ASN A 322 -3.64 -19.56 3.17
CA ASN A 322 -3.47 -20.02 4.55
C ASN A 322 -3.51 -21.56 4.61
N ILE A 323 -2.37 -22.16 4.33
CA ILE A 323 -2.21 -23.62 4.32
C ILE A 323 -1.72 -24.11 5.68
N GLY A 324 -2.55 -24.88 6.39
CA GLY A 324 -2.22 -25.39 7.73
C GLY A 324 -0.85 -26.07 7.81
N LYS A 325 -0.48 -26.81 6.76
CA LYS A 325 0.84 -27.44 6.63
C LYS A 325 2.00 -26.43 6.68
N GLY A 326 1.85 -25.25 6.07
CA GLY A 326 2.89 -24.22 6.10
C GLY A 326 3.03 -23.56 7.47
N PHE A 327 1.98 -23.60 8.30
CA PHE A 327 2.08 -23.22 9.71
C PHE A 327 2.80 -24.30 10.52
N GLU A 328 2.36 -25.55 10.39
CA GLU A 328 2.92 -26.70 11.12
C GLU A 328 4.40 -26.94 10.82
N SER A 329 4.84 -26.66 9.59
CA SER A 329 6.25 -26.82 9.21
C SER A 329 7.16 -25.72 9.75
N PHE A 330 6.62 -24.65 10.35
CA PHE A 330 7.42 -23.50 10.80
C PHE A 330 8.58 -23.93 11.70
N GLN A 331 8.34 -24.76 12.71
CA GLN A 331 9.38 -25.20 13.65
C GLN A 331 10.52 -25.99 12.98
N ASN A 332 10.21 -26.71 11.90
CA ASN A 332 11.20 -27.51 11.17
C ASN A 332 11.92 -26.70 10.10
N ASP A 333 11.20 -25.77 9.47
CA ASP A 333 11.69 -25.01 8.31
C ASP A 333 12.42 -23.73 8.72
N HIS A 334 12.03 -23.10 9.82
CA HIS A 334 12.63 -21.88 10.30
C HIS A 334 14.01 -22.16 10.90
N VAL A 335 15.03 -21.55 10.32
CA VAL A 335 16.39 -21.55 10.86
C VAL A 335 16.67 -20.17 11.45
N CYS A 336 16.88 -20.11 12.77
CA CYS A 336 17.32 -18.89 13.44
C CYS A 336 18.58 -18.35 12.77
N ASN A 337 18.60 -17.04 12.53
CA ASN A 337 19.72 -16.35 11.90
C ASN A 337 20.24 -15.23 12.80
N LYS A 338 21.22 -14.46 12.30
CA LYS A 338 21.87 -13.37 13.04
C LYS A 338 20.92 -12.36 13.67
N PHE A 339 19.75 -12.10 13.08
CA PHE A 339 18.74 -11.22 13.66
C PHE A 339 18.06 -11.89 14.85
N CYS A 340 17.63 -13.15 14.70
CA CYS A 340 17.02 -13.92 15.79
C CYS A 340 17.96 -14.03 17.00
N GLU A 341 19.25 -14.27 16.74
CA GLU A 341 20.28 -14.38 17.77
C GLU A 341 20.57 -13.04 18.44
N PHE A 342 20.76 -11.96 17.66
CA PHE A 342 21.04 -10.64 18.21
C PHE A 342 19.90 -10.10 19.08
N PHE A 343 18.66 -10.35 18.66
CA PHE A 343 17.45 -9.97 19.40
C PHE A 343 17.00 -11.00 20.44
N GLU A 344 17.82 -12.02 20.70
CA GLU A 344 17.63 -13.00 21.78
C GLU A 344 16.26 -13.69 21.73
N LEU A 345 15.78 -14.03 20.52
CA LEU A 345 14.53 -14.76 20.38
C LEU A 345 14.66 -16.19 20.90
N GLN A 346 13.64 -16.64 21.64
CA GLN A 346 13.57 -18.00 22.18
C GLN A 346 13.52 -19.02 21.05
N ARG A 347 14.35 -20.08 21.14
CA ARG A 347 14.43 -21.12 20.11
C ARG A 347 13.39 -22.23 20.31
N ASP A 348 12.98 -22.45 21.55
CA ASP A 348 12.04 -23.51 21.91
C ASP A 348 10.62 -22.98 21.87
N PHE A 349 9.86 -23.44 20.88
CA PHE A 349 8.45 -23.14 20.71
C PHE A 349 7.56 -24.11 21.51
N ASP A 350 7.73 -24.18 22.83
CA ASP A 350 6.83 -24.99 23.67
C ASP A 350 5.52 -24.23 23.92
N PHE A 351 4.75 -23.99 22.85
CA PHE A 351 3.39 -23.45 22.93
C PHE A 351 2.40 -24.58 23.31
N LYS A 352 2.70 -25.35 24.36
CA LYS A 352 1.71 -26.27 24.94
C LYS A 352 0.59 -25.45 25.54
N THR A 353 -0.52 -25.37 24.81
CA THR A 353 -1.91 -25.14 25.25
C THR A 353 -2.08 -24.64 26.70
N ASN A 354 -1.68 -23.40 26.99
CA ASN A 354 -2.21 -22.67 28.15
C ASN A 354 -3.62 -22.14 27.82
N VAL A 355 -4.53 -23.04 27.42
CA VAL A 355 -5.94 -22.70 27.16
C VAL A 355 -6.79 -22.83 28.43
N GLU A 356 -6.20 -23.29 29.54
CA GLU A 356 -6.92 -23.37 30.82
C GLU A 356 -6.25 -22.48 31.88
N GLY A 357 -6.75 -21.24 31.96
CA GLY A 357 -6.61 -20.37 33.13
C GLY A 357 -5.69 -19.18 32.93
N GLU A 358 -6.27 -17.98 32.81
CA GLU A 358 -6.01 -16.85 33.71
C GLU A 358 -6.71 -15.58 33.17
N ASP A 359 -7.94 -15.36 33.65
CA ASP A 359 -8.39 -14.02 34.01
C ASP A 359 -7.58 -13.60 35.25
N SER A 360 -6.53 -12.80 35.07
CA SER A 360 -6.15 -11.78 36.07
C SER A 360 -5.03 -10.88 35.55
N ASP A 361 -5.23 -9.59 35.79
CA ASP A 361 -4.27 -8.50 35.63
C ASP A 361 -2.83 -8.86 36.06
N GLY A 362 -1.87 -8.49 35.23
CA GLY A 362 -0.47 -8.46 35.67
C GLY A 362 0.54 -8.37 34.54
N VAL A 363 0.96 -7.14 34.22
CA VAL A 363 2.25 -6.89 33.55
C VAL A 363 3.36 -7.46 34.44
N LYS A 364 3.74 -8.73 34.22
CA LYS A 364 5.01 -9.27 34.70
C LYS A 364 6.06 -9.01 33.63
N SER A 365 6.89 -8.03 33.94
CA SER A 365 8.27 -7.92 33.46
C SER A 365 8.89 -9.30 33.27
N MET A 366 9.21 -9.65 32.02
CA MET A 366 10.08 -10.77 31.70
C MET A 366 11.48 -10.41 32.19
N ALA A 367 11.81 -10.82 33.42
CA ALA A 367 13.18 -10.88 33.88
C ALA A 367 13.87 -12.03 33.13
N ILE A 368 14.81 -11.67 32.26
CA ILE A 368 15.77 -12.59 31.66
C ILE A 368 16.64 -13.14 32.79
N SER A 369 16.49 -14.42 33.11
CA SER A 369 17.41 -15.12 33.99
C SER A 369 18.72 -15.37 33.23
N VAL A 370 19.73 -14.55 33.51
CA VAL A 370 21.12 -14.85 33.15
C VAL A 370 21.61 -15.90 34.15
N ALA A 371 21.91 -17.11 33.67
CA ALA A 371 22.61 -18.13 34.45
C ALA A 371 24.13 -17.92 34.30
N GLU A 372 24.82 -18.04 35.44
CA GLU A 372 26.28 -17.93 35.64
C GLU A 372 27.10 -18.99 34.90
#